data_AF-A0A645D4G5-F1
#
_entry.id   AF-A0A645D4G5-F1
#
_cell.length_a   1.000
_cell.length_b   1.000
_cell.length_c   1.000
_cell.angle_alpha   90.00
_cell.angle_beta   90.00
_cell.angle_gamma   90.00
#
_symmetry.space_group_name_H-M   'P 1'
#
loop_
_entity.id
_entity.type
_entity.pdbx_description
1 polymer ?
#
loop_
_entity_poly.entity_id
_entity_poly.type
_entity_poly.pdbx_seq_one_letter_code
_entity_poly.pdbx_strand_id
1 'polypeptide(L)'
;MPEIDVPGHSSAILAAYPELSCFPESGAHAVRTGAPFMDWNTGGRPAAIYENTLCPSNEKVYDFLDKLMTEVASLFPFEYIHTGGDEAPYTFWEKSPDVKKLMQREGIKDMAGVQSYFGKRLERIILSKGKKMMGWDEILEGGITPTTALMSWRGVNYGIEASKSGHYVVMSPTNYVYIDYMQGDISTEPRVYASLRLNQTYKFDPIPEGADANYILGGQANLWTEQVYNIRQAEYMTWPRGFAVSESLWSPKEKKDWDQFVLKTENHFVRFDYAKTKYSPAIYDPIVRVTRDSEQYFVELTTEISGLDIYTSFDSSTPDNFYPRYAKPQLIPKDAVMMRIITYRGDTPIGRLLSIPVEDLKKRVR
;
A
#
# COMPACT_ATOMS: atom_id res chain seq x y z
N MET A 1 -11.59 -3.27 12.83
CA MET A 1 -12.51 -3.93 11.87
C MET A 1 -11.80 -5.18 11.35
N PRO A 2 -12.39 -6.39 11.43
CA PRO A 2 -11.77 -7.57 10.85
C PRO A 2 -11.83 -7.52 9.32
N GLU A 3 -10.77 -8.00 8.69
CA GLU A 3 -10.73 -8.31 7.27
C GLU A 3 -10.49 -9.80 7.09
N ILE A 4 -11.36 -10.46 6.31
CA ILE A 4 -11.13 -11.80 5.80
C ILE A 4 -11.28 -11.73 4.29
N ASP A 5 -10.16 -11.64 3.60
CA ASP A 5 -10.13 -11.39 2.16
C ASP A 5 -10.55 -12.62 1.35
N VAL A 6 -11.59 -12.42 0.54
CA VAL A 6 -12.21 -13.39 -0.36
C VAL A 6 -12.87 -12.67 -1.55
N PRO A 7 -12.99 -13.29 -2.73
CA PRO A 7 -12.58 -14.65 -3.04
C PRO A 7 -11.12 -14.77 -3.47
N GLY A 8 -10.41 -13.65 -3.65
CA GLY A 8 -8.95 -13.60 -3.87
C GLY A 8 -8.17 -14.02 -2.62
N HIS A 9 -6.84 -14.01 -2.72
CA HIS A 9 -5.92 -14.18 -1.57
C HIS A 9 -6.24 -15.34 -0.62
N SER A 10 -6.88 -16.39 -1.14
CA SER A 10 -7.49 -17.46 -0.35
C SER A 10 -6.61 -18.71 -0.19
N SER A 11 -5.32 -18.64 -0.53
CA SER A 11 -4.40 -19.78 -0.46
C SER A 11 -4.37 -20.46 0.92
N ALA A 12 -4.50 -19.70 2.01
CA ALA A 12 -4.56 -20.27 3.36
C ALA A 12 -5.84 -21.10 3.59
N ILE A 13 -6.99 -20.61 3.11
CA ILE A 13 -8.27 -21.33 3.16
C ILE A 13 -8.18 -22.58 2.30
N LEU A 14 -7.66 -22.48 1.07
CA LEU A 14 -7.56 -23.59 0.13
C LEU A 14 -6.56 -24.65 0.58
N ALA A 15 -5.47 -24.28 1.27
CA ALA A 15 -4.54 -25.25 1.84
C ALA A 15 -5.19 -26.09 2.96
N ALA A 16 -6.11 -25.51 3.72
CA ALA A 16 -6.84 -26.20 4.79
C ALA A 16 -8.08 -26.96 4.27
N TYR A 17 -8.76 -26.39 3.28
CA TYR A 17 -10.00 -26.91 2.69
C TYR A 17 -9.93 -26.89 1.16
N PRO A 18 -9.15 -27.78 0.53
CA PRO A 18 -9.00 -27.85 -0.92
C PRO A 18 -10.33 -27.95 -1.68
N GLU A 19 -11.34 -28.60 -1.08
CA GLU A 19 -12.68 -28.79 -1.64
C GLU A 19 -13.47 -27.50 -1.89
N LEU A 20 -12.95 -26.34 -1.45
CA LEU A 20 -13.52 -25.01 -1.69
C LEU A 20 -13.01 -24.37 -2.98
N SER A 21 -11.97 -24.93 -3.60
CA SER A 21 -11.43 -24.47 -4.89
C SER A 21 -12.26 -25.00 -6.08
N CYS A 22 -12.04 -24.48 -7.29
CA CYS A 22 -12.69 -25.02 -8.49
C CYS A 22 -11.99 -26.30 -9.00
N PHE A 23 -10.72 -26.50 -8.64
CA PHE A 23 -9.95 -27.70 -8.98
C PHE A 23 -9.31 -28.34 -7.73
N PRO A 24 -10.13 -28.93 -6.83
CA PRO A 24 -9.65 -29.53 -5.59
C PRO A 24 -8.64 -30.66 -5.83
N GLU A 25 -8.82 -31.43 -6.90
CA GLU A 25 -7.99 -32.57 -7.29
C GLU A 25 -6.61 -32.17 -7.86
N SER A 26 -6.33 -30.87 -8.04
CA SER A 26 -5.04 -30.41 -8.57
C SER A 26 -3.86 -30.73 -7.63
N GLY A 27 -4.13 -30.96 -6.34
CA GLY A 27 -3.12 -31.27 -5.31
C GLY A 27 -2.12 -30.14 -5.04
N ALA A 28 -2.32 -28.95 -5.62
CA ALA A 28 -1.36 -27.85 -5.61
C ALA A 28 -1.70 -26.73 -4.59
N HIS A 29 -2.66 -26.99 -3.70
CA HIS A 29 -3.14 -26.06 -2.68
C HIS A 29 -2.16 -25.98 -1.51
N ALA A 30 -1.47 -24.85 -1.39
CA ALA A 30 -0.50 -24.63 -0.33
C ALA A 30 -0.33 -23.14 -0.06
N VAL A 31 0.04 -22.80 1.18
CA VAL A 31 0.50 -21.45 1.52
C VAL A 31 1.89 -21.23 0.92
N ARG A 32 2.02 -20.20 0.07
CA ARG A 32 3.27 -19.89 -0.67
C ARG A 32 3.86 -18.59 -0.16
N THR A 33 4.72 -18.67 0.85
CA THR A 33 5.45 -17.50 1.37
C THR A 33 6.73 -17.25 0.57
N GLY A 34 6.81 -16.13 -0.14
CA GLY A 34 7.99 -15.73 -0.91
C GLY A 34 8.27 -16.54 -2.19
N ALA A 35 7.43 -17.53 -2.51
CA ALA A 35 7.49 -18.27 -3.76
C ALA A 35 6.49 -17.71 -4.79
N PRO A 36 6.80 -17.72 -6.10
CA PRO A 36 5.86 -17.27 -7.12
C PRO A 36 4.54 -18.06 -7.07
N PHE A 37 3.42 -17.32 -7.01
CA PHE A 37 2.08 -17.90 -7.03
C PHE A 37 1.10 -17.13 -7.93
N MET A 38 1.42 -15.88 -8.23
CA MET A 38 0.70 -14.98 -9.12
C MET A 38 1.67 -14.32 -10.08
N ASP A 39 1.22 -14.03 -11.30
CA ASP A 39 1.88 -13.14 -12.24
C ASP A 39 1.16 -11.78 -12.25
N TRP A 40 1.89 -10.77 -11.81
CA TRP A 40 1.43 -9.37 -11.73
C TRP A 40 1.78 -8.55 -12.98
N ASN A 41 2.51 -9.12 -13.95
CA ASN A 41 3.01 -8.41 -15.13
C ASN A 41 2.05 -8.47 -16.31
N THR A 42 0.75 -8.65 -16.07
CA THR A 42 -0.27 -8.81 -17.11
C THR A 42 -0.75 -7.49 -17.72
N GLY A 43 -0.38 -6.35 -17.12
CA GLY A 43 -0.91 -5.03 -17.51
C GLY A 43 -2.39 -4.82 -17.14
N GLY A 44 -2.92 -5.66 -16.24
CA GLY A 44 -4.30 -5.63 -15.77
C GLY A 44 -4.47 -6.51 -14.54
N ARG A 45 -5.57 -7.26 -14.47
CA ARG A 45 -5.83 -8.20 -13.38
C ARG A 45 -4.75 -9.30 -13.34
N PRO A 46 -4.23 -9.68 -12.16
CA PRO A 46 -3.13 -10.63 -12.09
C PRO A 46 -3.59 -12.03 -12.51
N ALA A 47 -2.65 -12.82 -13.03
CA ALA A 47 -2.91 -14.19 -13.45
C ALA A 47 -2.40 -15.18 -12.39
N ALA A 48 -3.22 -16.17 -12.05
CA ALA A 48 -2.84 -17.17 -11.06
C ALA A 48 -1.97 -18.27 -11.68
N ILE A 49 -0.79 -18.51 -11.09
CA ILE A 49 0.04 -19.70 -11.38
C ILE A 49 -0.55 -20.90 -10.63
N TYR A 50 -0.93 -20.69 -9.37
CA TYR A 50 -1.62 -21.66 -8.53
C TYR A 50 -2.97 -21.11 -8.09
N GLU A 51 -3.95 -21.99 -7.90
CA GLU A 51 -5.30 -21.56 -7.53
C GLU A 51 -5.26 -20.87 -6.16
N ASN A 52 -5.63 -19.59 -6.16
CA ASN A 52 -5.63 -18.70 -5.00
C ASN A 52 -7.04 -18.12 -4.75
N THR A 53 -8.08 -18.76 -5.33
CA THR A 53 -9.44 -18.26 -5.26
C THR A 53 -10.45 -19.30 -4.79
N LEU A 54 -11.40 -18.88 -3.97
CA LEU A 54 -12.58 -19.68 -3.66
C LEU A 54 -13.45 -19.84 -4.90
N CYS A 55 -14.11 -20.99 -5.08
CA CYS A 55 -14.90 -21.27 -6.27
C CYS A 55 -16.32 -20.69 -6.19
N PRO A 56 -16.69 -19.70 -7.03
CA PRO A 56 -18.00 -19.03 -6.93
C PRO A 56 -19.20 -19.93 -7.22
N SER A 57 -19.00 -21.03 -7.96
CA SER A 57 -20.04 -21.99 -8.32
C SER A 57 -20.22 -23.12 -7.29
N ASN A 58 -19.39 -23.17 -6.24
CA ASN A 58 -19.41 -24.24 -5.26
C ASN A 58 -20.22 -23.82 -4.01
N GLU A 59 -21.33 -24.51 -3.75
CA GLU A 59 -22.21 -24.18 -2.60
C GLU A 59 -21.51 -24.35 -1.24
N LYS A 60 -20.55 -25.29 -1.13
CA LYS A 60 -19.76 -25.50 0.10
C LYS A 60 -18.99 -24.26 0.53
N VAL A 61 -18.62 -23.40 -0.43
CA VAL A 61 -17.93 -22.13 -0.15
C VAL A 61 -18.83 -21.21 0.67
N TYR A 62 -20.11 -21.11 0.32
CA TYR A 62 -21.04 -20.25 1.03
C TYR A 62 -21.43 -20.82 2.39
N ASP A 63 -21.51 -22.16 2.53
CA ASP A 63 -21.69 -22.81 3.83
C ASP A 63 -20.49 -22.57 4.77
N PHE A 64 -19.27 -22.60 4.21
CA PHE A 64 -18.04 -22.29 4.95
C PHE A 64 -18.02 -20.82 5.37
N LEU A 65 -18.28 -19.90 4.44
CA LEU A 65 -18.29 -18.45 4.72
C LEU A 65 -19.39 -18.07 5.70
N ASP A 66 -20.56 -18.72 5.67
CA ASP A 66 -21.62 -18.48 6.64
C ASP A 66 -21.19 -18.79 8.07
N LYS A 67 -20.55 -19.94 8.27
CA LYS A 67 -19.98 -20.33 9.58
C LYS A 67 -18.86 -19.38 10.00
N LEU A 68 -17.91 -19.12 9.10
CA LEU A 68 -16.78 -18.23 9.37
C LEU A 68 -17.24 -16.82 9.76
N MET A 69 -18.16 -16.24 8.99
CA MET A 69 -18.67 -14.90 9.26
C MET A 69 -19.54 -14.87 10.52
N THR A 70 -20.19 -15.98 10.90
CA THR A 70 -20.90 -16.08 12.19
C THR A 70 -19.92 -15.94 13.36
N GLU A 71 -18.79 -16.64 13.32
CA GLU A 71 -17.74 -16.54 14.35
C GLU A 71 -17.08 -15.16 14.35
N VAL A 72 -16.75 -14.61 13.18
CA VAL A 72 -16.17 -13.25 13.09
C VAL A 72 -17.15 -12.20 13.63
N ALA A 73 -18.42 -12.28 13.25
CA ALA A 73 -19.43 -11.33 13.71
C ALA A 73 -19.68 -11.37 15.22
N SER A 74 -19.51 -12.54 15.86
CA SER A 74 -19.68 -12.71 17.31
C SER A 74 -18.49 -12.16 18.10
N LEU A 75 -17.27 -12.23 17.54
CA LEU A 75 -16.05 -11.75 18.18
C LEU A 75 -15.88 -10.23 18.10
N PHE A 76 -16.29 -9.61 16.99
CA PHE A 76 -16.01 -8.20 16.74
C PHE A 76 -17.28 -7.32 16.85
N PRO A 77 -17.28 -6.29 17.72
CA PRO A 77 -18.45 -5.43 17.93
C PRO A 77 -18.67 -4.41 16.80
N PHE A 78 -17.76 -4.34 15.82
CA PHE A 78 -17.84 -3.39 14.72
C PHE A 78 -19.04 -3.66 13.82
N GLU A 79 -19.60 -2.60 13.25
CA GLU A 79 -20.72 -2.69 12.30
C GLU A 79 -20.29 -3.31 10.97
N TYR A 80 -19.07 -3.03 10.53
CA TYR A 80 -18.52 -3.52 9.26
C TYR A 80 -17.61 -4.74 9.43
N ILE A 81 -17.65 -5.63 8.43
CA ILE A 81 -16.65 -6.67 8.16
C ILE A 81 -16.08 -6.38 6.77
N HIS A 82 -14.74 -6.31 6.68
CA HIS A 82 -14.06 -6.19 5.40
C HIS A 82 -13.89 -7.58 4.78
N THR A 83 -14.26 -7.73 3.52
CA THR A 83 -14.15 -9.01 2.79
C THR A 83 -13.06 -8.98 1.74
N GLY A 84 -12.26 -7.93 1.71
CA GLY A 84 -11.24 -7.72 0.69
C GLY A 84 -11.86 -7.63 -0.70
N GLY A 85 -11.56 -8.60 -1.56
CA GLY A 85 -12.07 -8.69 -2.92
C GLY A 85 -11.18 -8.01 -3.96
N ASP A 86 -10.00 -7.58 -3.55
CA ASP A 86 -8.95 -7.09 -4.43
C ASP A 86 -8.33 -8.24 -5.23
N GLU A 87 -7.79 -7.88 -6.39
CA GLU A 87 -6.82 -8.68 -7.13
C GLU A 87 -7.20 -10.15 -7.43
N ALA A 88 -8.49 -10.51 -7.37
CA ALA A 88 -8.96 -11.88 -7.54
C ALA A 88 -8.67 -12.38 -8.98
N PRO A 89 -7.79 -13.38 -9.19
CA PRO A 89 -7.47 -13.86 -10.52
C PRO A 89 -8.62 -14.67 -11.13
N TYR A 90 -8.92 -14.42 -12.41
CA TYR A 90 -9.96 -15.16 -13.13
C TYR A 90 -9.47 -16.45 -13.80
N THR A 91 -8.15 -16.70 -13.80
CA THR A 91 -7.47 -17.77 -14.55
C THR A 91 -8.07 -19.17 -14.34
N PHE A 92 -8.47 -19.50 -13.11
CA PHE A 92 -9.06 -20.81 -12.79
C PHE A 92 -10.57 -20.81 -13.01
N TRP A 93 -11.26 -19.71 -12.72
CA TRP A 93 -12.70 -19.59 -12.97
C TRP A 93 -13.05 -19.73 -14.45
N GLU A 94 -12.27 -19.13 -15.35
CA GLU A 94 -12.44 -19.24 -16.80
C GLU A 94 -12.32 -20.68 -17.32
N LYS A 95 -11.50 -21.49 -16.65
CA LYS A 95 -11.29 -22.90 -16.99
C LYS A 95 -12.37 -23.81 -16.41
N SER A 96 -13.06 -23.38 -15.35
CA SER A 96 -14.03 -24.20 -14.61
C SER A 96 -15.33 -24.42 -15.41
N PRO A 97 -15.71 -25.67 -15.71
CA PRO A 97 -16.99 -25.97 -16.34
C PRO A 97 -18.20 -25.57 -15.47
N ASP A 98 -18.06 -25.65 -14.14
CA ASP A 98 -19.14 -25.32 -13.22
C ASP A 98 -19.34 -23.82 -13.07
N VAL A 99 -18.26 -23.02 -13.18
CA VAL A 99 -18.40 -21.55 -13.32
C VAL A 99 -19.09 -21.20 -14.64
N LYS A 100 -18.80 -21.89 -15.75
CA LYS A 100 -19.53 -21.68 -17.02
C LYS A 100 -21.02 -22.00 -16.89
N LYS A 101 -21.39 -23.09 -16.19
CA LYS A 101 -22.79 -23.41 -15.91
C LYS A 101 -23.45 -22.36 -15.01
N LEU A 102 -22.74 -21.88 -13.99
CA LEU A 102 -23.19 -20.78 -13.13
C LEU A 102 -23.50 -19.55 -13.99
N MET A 103 -22.58 -19.16 -14.88
CA MET A 103 -22.79 -18.01 -15.75
C MET A 103 -24.03 -18.15 -16.63
N GLN A 104 -24.26 -19.35 -17.20
CA GLN A 104 -25.46 -19.63 -18.00
C GLN A 104 -26.74 -19.57 -17.15
N ARG A 105 -26.73 -20.15 -15.95
CA ARG A 105 -27.87 -20.19 -15.03
C ARG A 105 -28.29 -18.79 -14.56
N GLU A 106 -27.32 -17.96 -14.24
CA GLU A 106 -27.54 -16.62 -13.66
C GLU A 106 -27.54 -15.51 -14.72
N GLY A 107 -27.28 -15.82 -15.99
CA GLY A 107 -27.17 -14.83 -17.07
C GLY A 107 -25.98 -13.87 -16.91
N ILE A 108 -24.88 -14.33 -16.31
CA ILE A 108 -23.67 -13.53 -16.07
C ILE A 108 -22.85 -13.42 -17.36
N LYS A 109 -22.45 -12.19 -17.72
CA LYS A 109 -21.79 -11.89 -19.01
C LYS A 109 -20.28 -12.11 -19.02
N ASP A 110 -19.62 -11.85 -17.90
CA ASP A 110 -18.16 -11.84 -17.77
C ASP A 110 -17.72 -12.25 -16.35
N MET A 111 -16.41 -12.35 -16.14
CA MET A 111 -15.84 -12.78 -14.86
C MET A 111 -15.96 -11.73 -13.75
N ALA A 112 -16.05 -10.45 -14.10
CA ALA A 112 -16.38 -9.40 -13.12
C ALA A 112 -17.79 -9.60 -12.55
N GLY A 113 -18.75 -9.98 -13.40
CA GLY A 113 -20.07 -10.41 -12.97
C GLY A 113 -20.05 -11.68 -12.11
N VAL A 114 -19.11 -12.61 -12.34
CA VAL A 114 -18.93 -13.80 -11.47
C VAL A 114 -18.42 -13.38 -10.09
N GLN A 115 -17.45 -12.47 -10.01
CA GLN A 115 -16.99 -11.90 -8.74
C GLN A 115 -18.12 -11.15 -8.02
N SER A 116 -18.92 -10.35 -8.74
CA SER A 116 -20.09 -9.67 -8.17
C SER A 116 -21.14 -10.64 -7.64
N TYR A 117 -21.40 -11.75 -8.35
CA TYR A 117 -22.29 -12.81 -7.85
C TYR A 117 -21.80 -13.37 -6.52
N PHE A 118 -20.51 -13.69 -6.41
CA PHE A 118 -19.90 -14.15 -5.16
C PHE A 118 -20.06 -13.10 -4.04
N GLY A 119 -19.68 -11.85 -4.31
CA GLY A 119 -19.76 -10.75 -3.36
C GLY A 119 -21.19 -10.51 -2.86
N LYS A 120 -22.19 -10.50 -3.75
CA LYS A 120 -23.60 -10.35 -3.39
C LYS A 120 -24.15 -11.50 -2.53
N ARG A 121 -23.61 -12.71 -2.68
CA ARG A 121 -23.98 -13.83 -1.81
C ARG A 121 -23.32 -13.72 -0.44
N LEU A 122 -22.04 -13.34 -0.39
CA LEU A 122 -21.34 -13.08 0.86
C LEU A 122 -21.93 -11.91 1.64
N GLU A 123 -22.35 -10.85 0.95
CA GLU A 123 -23.01 -9.71 1.60
C GLU A 123 -24.31 -10.14 2.29
N ARG A 124 -25.15 -10.96 1.64
CA ARG A 124 -26.38 -11.48 2.28
C ARG A 124 -26.07 -12.29 3.55
N ILE A 125 -25.00 -13.07 3.53
CA ILE A 125 -24.50 -13.79 4.70
C ILE A 125 -24.11 -12.83 5.81
N ILE A 126 -23.40 -11.74 5.49
CA ILE A 126 -22.96 -10.73 6.47
C ILE A 126 -24.16 -9.94 7.02
N LEU A 127 -25.10 -9.54 6.17
CA LEU A 127 -26.33 -8.84 6.57
C LEU A 127 -27.20 -9.68 7.50
N SER A 128 -27.28 -11.01 7.29
CA SER A 128 -28.04 -11.90 8.18
C SER A 128 -27.48 -11.98 9.60
N LYS A 129 -26.22 -11.54 9.80
CA LYS A 129 -25.55 -11.44 11.11
C LYS A 129 -25.62 -10.03 11.71
N GLY A 130 -26.41 -9.13 11.11
CA GLY A 130 -26.54 -7.74 11.57
C GLY A 130 -25.29 -6.89 11.32
N LYS A 131 -24.45 -7.27 10.36
CA LYS A 131 -23.23 -6.56 9.97
C LYS A 131 -23.37 -5.98 8.56
N LYS A 132 -22.49 -5.03 8.20
CA LYS A 132 -22.37 -4.45 6.86
C LYS A 132 -21.07 -4.93 6.20
N MET A 133 -21.09 -5.06 4.87
CA MET A 133 -19.92 -5.46 4.10
C MET A 133 -19.11 -4.23 3.66
N MET A 134 -17.79 -4.33 3.73
CA MET A 134 -16.86 -3.43 3.08
C MET A 134 -15.88 -4.24 2.23
N GLY A 135 -15.39 -3.69 1.12
CA GLY A 135 -14.33 -4.33 0.33
C GLY A 135 -13.49 -3.31 -0.45
N TRP A 136 -12.40 -3.79 -1.04
CA TRP A 136 -11.52 -2.99 -1.89
C TRP A 136 -12.20 -2.57 -3.19
N ASP A 137 -11.75 -1.48 -3.79
CA ASP A 137 -12.47 -0.80 -4.87
C ASP A 137 -12.71 -1.62 -6.15
N GLU A 138 -12.02 -2.75 -6.35
CA GLU A 138 -12.27 -3.75 -7.38
C GLU A 138 -13.70 -4.28 -7.39
N ILE A 139 -14.36 -4.34 -6.23
CA ILE A 139 -15.73 -4.88 -6.14
C ILE A 139 -16.74 -4.07 -6.97
N LEU A 140 -16.41 -2.82 -7.33
CA LEU A 140 -17.23 -1.99 -8.21
C LEU A 140 -17.35 -2.54 -9.63
N GLU A 141 -16.34 -3.27 -10.13
CA GLU A 141 -16.24 -3.66 -11.54
C GLU A 141 -17.45 -4.49 -12.03
N GLY A 142 -17.97 -5.37 -11.17
CA GLY A 142 -19.18 -6.17 -11.46
C GLY A 142 -20.47 -5.60 -10.83
N GLY A 143 -20.37 -4.46 -10.14
CA GLY A 143 -21.45 -3.82 -9.41
C GLY A 143 -21.68 -4.38 -8.01
N ILE A 144 -21.89 -3.48 -7.06
CA ILE A 144 -22.20 -3.76 -5.65
C ILE A 144 -23.63 -3.37 -5.31
N THR A 145 -24.11 -3.76 -4.13
CA THR A 145 -25.41 -3.31 -3.64
C THR A 145 -25.26 -1.98 -2.89
N PRO A 146 -26.35 -1.22 -2.70
CA PRO A 146 -26.30 0.07 -1.97
C PRO A 146 -25.80 -0.02 -0.53
N THR A 147 -25.82 -1.20 0.09
CA THR A 147 -25.40 -1.41 1.48
C THR A 147 -23.90 -1.67 1.64
N THR A 148 -23.20 -1.98 0.55
CA THR A 148 -21.77 -2.25 0.57
C THR A 148 -20.98 -0.95 0.58
N ALA A 149 -20.06 -0.82 1.53
CA ALA A 149 -19.06 0.25 1.58
C ALA A 149 -17.77 -0.15 0.86
N LEU A 150 -16.95 0.83 0.52
CA LEU A 150 -15.77 0.65 -0.31
C LEU A 150 -14.52 1.24 0.35
N MET A 151 -13.38 0.58 0.17
CA MET A 151 -12.07 1.12 0.49
C MET A 151 -11.27 1.40 -0.78
N SER A 152 -10.96 2.67 -1.04
CA SER A 152 -10.36 3.14 -2.30
C SER A 152 -8.84 3.17 -2.21
N TRP A 153 -8.16 2.22 -2.87
CA TRP A 153 -6.72 2.02 -2.74
C TRP A 153 -5.96 2.23 -4.05
N ARG A 154 -6.54 1.90 -5.21
CA ARG A 154 -5.90 2.08 -6.53
C ARG A 154 -5.79 3.54 -6.97
N GLY A 155 -6.29 4.46 -6.16
CA GLY A 155 -6.23 5.90 -6.35
C GLY A 155 -7.43 6.59 -5.69
N VAL A 156 -7.54 7.91 -5.87
CA VAL A 156 -8.67 8.69 -5.33
C VAL A 156 -9.93 8.61 -6.20
N ASN A 157 -9.78 8.30 -7.48
CA ASN A 157 -10.87 8.39 -8.46
C ASN A 157 -12.00 7.39 -8.19
N TYR A 158 -11.67 6.15 -7.79
CA TYR A 158 -12.66 5.13 -7.46
C TYR A 158 -13.51 5.53 -6.25
N GLY A 159 -12.89 6.11 -5.21
CA GLY A 159 -13.61 6.67 -4.07
C GLY A 159 -14.49 7.86 -4.44
N ILE A 160 -14.02 8.74 -5.33
CA ILE A 160 -14.84 9.85 -5.87
C ILE A 160 -16.07 9.30 -6.60
N GLU A 161 -15.90 8.33 -7.48
CA GLU A 161 -17.00 7.70 -8.23
C GLU A 161 -17.99 6.98 -7.32
N ALA A 162 -17.50 6.20 -6.36
CA ALA A 162 -18.32 5.48 -5.38
C ALA A 162 -19.14 6.45 -4.52
N SER A 163 -18.53 7.53 -4.03
CA SER A 163 -19.22 8.54 -3.22
C SER A 163 -20.35 9.21 -3.99
N LYS A 164 -20.15 9.54 -5.27
CA LYS A 164 -21.20 10.12 -6.13
C LYS A 164 -22.33 9.15 -6.45
N SER A 165 -22.04 7.86 -6.42
CA SER A 165 -23.01 6.79 -6.62
C SER A 165 -23.75 6.40 -5.33
N GLY A 166 -23.49 7.09 -4.21
CA GLY A 166 -24.17 6.89 -2.94
C GLY A 166 -23.61 5.76 -2.08
N HIS A 167 -22.39 5.29 -2.35
CA HIS A 167 -21.70 4.30 -1.54
C HIS A 167 -20.79 4.96 -0.53
N TYR A 168 -20.80 4.45 0.71
CA TYR A 168 -19.86 4.89 1.73
C TYR A 168 -18.42 4.48 1.37
N VAL A 169 -17.46 5.37 1.60
CA VAL A 169 -16.06 5.20 1.20
C VAL A 169 -15.09 5.46 2.36
N VAL A 170 -14.08 4.60 2.49
CA VAL A 170 -12.84 4.89 3.22
C VAL A 170 -11.72 5.12 2.21
N MET A 171 -11.04 6.26 2.30
CA MET A 171 -9.94 6.58 1.40
C MET A 171 -8.61 5.99 1.89
N SER A 172 -8.00 5.12 1.09
CA SER A 172 -6.68 4.54 1.37
C SER A 172 -5.75 4.53 0.14
N PRO A 173 -5.64 5.63 -0.63
CA PRO A 173 -4.97 5.60 -1.93
C PRO A 173 -3.45 5.38 -1.81
N THR A 174 -2.91 4.44 -2.61
CA THR A 174 -1.48 4.04 -2.61
C THR A 174 -0.48 5.18 -2.71
N ASN A 175 -0.81 6.20 -3.49
CA ASN A 175 0.06 7.36 -3.72
C ASN A 175 0.14 8.33 -2.52
N TYR A 176 -0.58 8.05 -1.43
CA TYR A 176 -0.56 8.85 -0.21
C TYR A 176 -0.41 8.05 1.08
N VAL A 177 -0.94 6.84 1.18
CA VAL A 177 -1.11 6.17 2.49
C VAL A 177 -0.76 4.68 2.50
N TYR A 178 0.00 4.19 1.52
CA TYR A 178 0.65 2.87 1.57
C TYR A 178 2.01 2.97 2.27
N ILE A 179 1.99 2.77 3.58
CA ILE A 179 3.14 2.98 4.47
C ILE A 179 4.06 1.77 4.56
N ASP A 180 3.83 0.73 3.77
CA ASP A 180 4.79 -0.32 3.46
C ASP A 180 5.81 0.10 2.39
N TYR A 181 5.54 1.16 1.61
CA TYR A 181 6.48 1.67 0.61
C TYR A 181 7.75 2.25 1.24
N MET A 182 8.86 2.23 0.51
CA MET A 182 10.13 2.83 0.96
C MET A 182 9.94 4.32 1.28
N GLN A 183 10.31 4.75 2.49
CA GLN A 183 10.24 6.17 2.88
C GLN A 183 11.57 6.91 2.74
N GLY A 184 12.68 6.20 2.52
CA GLY A 184 14.00 6.75 2.25
C GLY A 184 14.50 6.43 0.84
N ASP A 185 15.80 6.65 0.62
CA ASP A 185 16.47 6.23 -0.61
C ASP A 185 16.61 4.71 -0.66
N ILE A 186 16.49 4.13 -1.86
CA ILE A 186 16.65 2.69 -2.10
C ILE A 186 18.00 2.12 -1.62
N SER A 187 19.04 2.95 -1.50
CA SER A 187 20.33 2.54 -0.93
C SER A 187 20.30 2.29 0.58
N THR A 188 19.24 2.73 1.26
CA THR A 188 19.09 2.69 2.73
C THR A 188 17.86 1.94 3.20
N GLU A 189 17.04 1.43 2.27
CA GLU A 189 15.76 0.78 2.55
C GLU A 189 15.73 -0.63 1.95
N PRO A 190 15.03 -1.59 2.57
CA PRO A 190 14.71 -2.85 1.91
C PRO A 190 13.86 -2.54 0.67
N ARG A 191 14.27 -3.10 -0.48
CA ARG A 191 13.62 -2.81 -1.75
C ARG A 191 12.21 -3.39 -1.78
N VAL A 192 11.22 -2.51 -1.81
CA VAL A 192 9.84 -2.80 -2.25
C VAL A 192 9.58 -2.15 -3.61
N TYR A 193 8.39 -2.37 -4.14
CA TYR A 193 7.98 -1.98 -5.49
C TYR A 193 7.75 -0.47 -5.67
N ALA A 194 7.68 0.32 -4.59
CA ALA A 194 7.47 1.77 -4.65
C ALA A 194 8.08 2.54 -3.46
N SER A 195 8.04 3.87 -3.55
CA SER A 195 8.48 4.80 -2.49
C SER A 195 7.37 5.80 -2.16
N LEU A 196 7.23 6.15 -0.88
CA LEU A 196 6.30 7.16 -0.38
C LEU A 196 6.93 7.90 0.80
N ARG A 197 7.32 9.16 0.57
CA ARG A 197 7.91 10.05 1.59
C ARG A 197 6.84 10.71 2.47
N LEU A 198 7.29 11.29 3.59
CA LEU A 198 6.41 11.91 4.57
C LEU A 198 5.67 13.13 4.00
N ASN A 199 6.35 13.97 3.22
CA ASN A 199 5.79 15.15 2.60
C ASN A 199 4.66 14.83 1.61
N GLN A 200 4.78 13.70 0.90
CA GLN A 200 3.74 13.20 0.01
C GLN A 200 2.57 12.64 0.82
N THR A 201 2.85 11.87 1.88
CA THR A 201 1.83 11.38 2.80
C THR A 201 1.04 12.54 3.44
N TYR A 202 1.71 13.63 3.79
CA TYR A 202 1.10 14.83 4.37
C TYR A 202 0.13 15.55 3.42
N LYS A 203 0.24 15.33 2.11
CA LYS A 203 -0.72 15.87 1.13
C LYS A 203 -2.01 15.07 1.06
N PHE A 204 -2.13 13.95 1.80
CA PHE A 204 -3.35 13.19 1.88
C PHE A 204 -4.52 14.09 2.32
N ASP A 205 -5.63 13.94 1.62
CA ASP A 205 -6.92 14.55 1.95
C ASP A 205 -7.96 13.44 1.89
N PRO A 206 -8.62 13.09 3.00
CA PRO A 206 -9.65 12.06 3.01
C PRO A 206 -10.88 12.47 2.18
N ILE A 207 -11.08 13.76 1.92
CA ILE A 207 -12.19 14.29 1.10
C ILE A 207 -11.58 15.00 -0.11
N PRO A 208 -11.07 14.25 -1.12
CA PRO A 208 -10.47 14.87 -2.29
C PRO A 208 -11.49 15.69 -3.07
N GLU A 209 -10.99 16.65 -3.84
CA GLU A 209 -11.83 17.50 -4.68
C GLU A 209 -12.73 16.67 -5.60
N GLY A 210 -14.03 16.99 -5.58
CA GLY A 210 -15.04 16.31 -6.37
C GLY A 210 -15.70 15.11 -5.68
N ALA A 211 -15.23 14.62 -4.53
CA ALA A 211 -15.95 13.62 -3.74
C ALA A 211 -17.22 14.20 -3.09
N ASP A 212 -18.25 13.38 -2.90
CA ASP A 212 -19.38 13.73 -2.04
C ASP A 212 -19.01 13.44 -0.58
N ALA A 213 -18.76 14.49 0.19
CA ALA A 213 -18.33 14.40 1.59
C ALA A 213 -19.32 13.65 2.49
N ASN A 214 -20.61 13.58 2.15
CA ASN A 214 -21.60 12.86 2.95
C ASN A 214 -21.38 11.34 2.94
N TYR A 215 -20.70 10.83 1.92
CA TYR A 215 -20.41 9.41 1.75
C TYR A 215 -18.97 9.05 2.13
N ILE A 216 -18.13 10.01 2.51
CA ILE A 216 -16.77 9.71 2.99
C ILE A 216 -16.82 9.41 4.50
N LEU A 217 -16.53 8.16 4.87
CA LEU A 217 -16.43 7.73 6.28
C LEU A 217 -15.11 8.15 6.92
N GLY A 218 -14.06 8.35 6.12
CA GLY A 218 -12.73 8.74 6.59
C GLY A 218 -11.63 8.22 5.67
N GLY A 219 -10.45 7.99 6.23
CA GLY A 219 -9.32 7.41 5.52
C GLY A 219 -8.44 6.53 6.40
N GLN A 220 -7.56 5.76 5.77
CA GLN A 220 -6.73 4.74 6.44
C GLN A 220 -5.34 4.66 5.78
N ALA A 221 -4.31 4.43 6.60
CA ALA A 221 -3.00 4.01 6.11
C ALA A 221 -2.85 2.49 6.17
N ASN A 222 -2.28 1.91 5.11
CA ASN A 222 -2.13 0.47 4.96
C ASN A 222 -0.66 0.09 5.14
N LEU A 223 -0.38 -0.86 6.04
CA LEU A 223 0.94 -1.45 6.24
C LEU A 223 0.89 -2.94 5.86
N TRP A 224 1.22 -3.23 4.61
CA TRP A 224 1.46 -4.58 4.13
C TRP A 224 2.82 -5.10 4.64
N THR A 225 2.93 -6.43 4.80
CA THR A 225 4.02 -7.04 5.59
C THR A 225 4.89 -8.03 4.83
N GLU A 226 4.93 -7.98 3.50
CA GLU A 226 5.76 -8.87 2.67
C GLU A 226 7.26 -8.74 2.99
N GLN A 227 7.68 -7.52 3.32
CA GLN A 227 9.05 -7.18 3.71
C GLN A 227 9.16 -6.68 5.15
N VAL A 228 8.13 -6.88 5.99
CA VAL A 228 8.10 -6.44 7.40
C VAL A 228 8.14 -7.66 8.32
N TYR A 229 9.34 -7.99 8.80
CA TYR A 229 9.58 -9.28 9.48
C TYR A 229 9.45 -9.23 11.00
N ASN A 230 9.36 -8.03 11.59
CA ASN A 230 9.29 -7.87 13.03
C ASN A 230 8.63 -6.55 13.42
N ILE A 231 8.24 -6.45 14.70
CA ILE A 231 7.53 -5.28 15.22
C ILE A 231 8.35 -3.99 15.14
N ARG A 232 9.68 -4.03 15.31
CA ARG A 232 10.52 -2.82 15.20
C ARG A 232 10.53 -2.27 13.78
N GLN A 233 10.44 -3.15 12.79
CA GLN A 233 10.29 -2.74 11.40
C GLN A 233 8.88 -2.21 11.12
N ALA A 234 7.84 -2.79 11.70
CA ALA A 234 6.48 -2.24 11.60
C ALA A 234 6.40 -0.83 12.18
N GLU A 235 7.00 -0.59 13.36
CA GLU A 235 7.13 0.74 13.96
C GLU A 235 7.91 1.69 13.04
N TYR A 236 9.05 1.25 12.50
CA TYR A 236 9.87 2.03 11.55
C TYR A 236 9.08 2.43 10.30
N MET A 237 8.32 1.52 9.70
CA MET A 237 7.55 1.77 8.48
C MET A 237 6.33 2.67 8.74
N THR A 238 5.74 2.54 9.93
CA THR A 238 4.59 3.34 10.35
C THR A 238 4.99 4.80 10.62
N TRP A 239 6.07 5.04 11.35
CA TRP A 239 6.41 6.36 11.85
C TRP A 239 7.58 6.99 11.10
N PRO A 240 7.48 8.27 10.66
CA PRO A 240 6.47 9.27 11.04
C PRO A 240 5.23 9.38 10.14
N ARG A 241 5.10 8.60 9.07
CA ARG A 241 3.98 8.74 8.11
C ARG A 241 2.60 8.60 8.74
N GLY A 242 2.46 7.76 9.76
CA GLY A 242 1.25 7.66 10.57
C GLY A 242 0.81 9.01 11.17
N PHE A 243 1.73 9.89 11.57
CA PHE A 243 1.40 11.22 12.07
C PHE A 243 0.79 12.10 10.98
N ALA A 244 1.32 12.03 9.75
CA ALA A 244 0.80 12.78 8.62
C ALA A 244 -0.64 12.35 8.25
N VAL A 245 -0.91 11.04 8.35
CA VAL A 245 -2.27 10.51 8.17
C VAL A 245 -3.18 10.96 9.30
N SER A 246 -2.74 10.87 10.57
CA SER A 246 -3.52 11.35 11.72
C SER A 246 -3.86 12.84 11.63
N GLU A 247 -2.92 13.69 11.23
CA GLU A 247 -3.19 15.13 10.99
C GLU A 247 -4.25 15.31 9.90
N SER A 248 -4.15 14.56 8.80
CA SER A 248 -5.08 14.68 7.68
C SER A 248 -6.50 14.21 8.01
N LEU A 249 -6.64 13.28 8.95
CA LEU A 249 -7.94 12.76 9.40
C LEU A 249 -8.57 13.57 10.53
N TRP A 250 -7.78 14.36 11.27
CA TRP A 250 -8.24 15.04 12.49
C TRP A 250 -8.27 16.56 12.37
N SER A 251 -7.22 17.14 11.79
CA SER A 251 -7.06 18.59 11.74
C SER A 251 -7.84 19.20 10.57
N PRO A 252 -8.48 20.36 10.75
CA PRO A 252 -9.09 21.09 9.65
C PRO A 252 -8.06 21.38 8.54
N LYS A 253 -8.45 21.17 7.28
CA LYS A 253 -7.56 21.28 6.12
C LYS A 253 -6.86 22.63 6.04
N GLU A 254 -7.56 23.71 6.35
CA GLU A 254 -7.07 25.08 6.34
C GLU A 254 -6.05 25.38 7.45
N LYS A 255 -5.90 24.50 8.44
CA LYS A 255 -4.93 24.61 9.53
C LYS A 255 -3.69 23.74 9.32
N LYS A 256 -3.64 22.96 8.23
CA LYS A 256 -2.46 22.16 7.89
C LYS A 256 -1.33 23.10 7.46
N ASP A 257 -0.22 23.03 8.18
CA ASP A 257 1.01 23.76 7.91
C ASP A 257 2.19 22.77 8.00
N TRP A 258 2.96 22.70 6.92
CA TRP A 258 4.05 21.73 6.80
C TRP A 258 5.18 21.97 7.80
N ASP A 259 5.62 23.22 7.97
CA ASP A 259 6.74 23.53 8.85
C ASP A 259 6.36 23.29 10.32
N GLN A 260 5.13 23.66 10.72
CA GLN A 260 4.60 23.33 12.04
C GLN A 260 4.42 21.82 12.24
N PHE A 261 4.00 21.09 11.20
CA PHE A 261 3.91 19.63 11.25
C PHE A 261 5.28 18.97 11.44
N VAL A 262 6.32 19.46 10.75
CA VAL A 262 7.70 18.99 10.93
C VAL A 262 8.12 19.21 12.38
N LEU A 263 7.96 20.41 12.94
CA LEU A 263 8.29 20.68 14.35
C LEU A 263 7.55 19.74 15.32
N LYS A 264 6.26 19.47 15.09
CA LYS A 264 5.50 18.49 15.89
C LYS A 264 6.05 17.08 15.75
N THR A 265 6.41 16.67 14.53
CA THR A 265 7.01 15.36 14.25
C THR A 265 8.32 15.17 15.01
N GLU A 266 9.21 16.16 14.98
CA GLU A 266 10.48 16.10 15.72
C GLU A 266 10.28 16.04 17.23
N ASN A 267 9.29 16.78 17.76
CA ASN A 267 8.91 16.66 19.16
C ASN A 267 8.37 15.26 19.51
N HIS A 268 7.71 14.57 18.57
CA HIS A 268 7.30 13.18 18.76
C HIS A 268 8.49 12.20 18.74
N PHE A 269 9.54 12.46 17.96
CA PHE A 269 10.75 11.64 17.98
C PHE A 269 11.39 11.60 19.37
N VAL A 270 11.47 12.74 20.07
CA VAL A 270 11.96 12.78 21.47
C VAL A 270 11.13 11.88 22.39
N ARG A 271 9.80 11.88 22.21
CA ARG A 271 8.89 11.01 22.99
C ARG A 271 9.09 9.53 22.64
N PHE A 272 9.32 9.22 21.36
CA PHE A 272 9.55 7.86 20.89
C PHE A 272 10.90 7.32 21.34
N ASP A 273 11.94 8.16 21.42
CA ASP A 273 13.22 7.78 22.01
C ASP A 273 13.05 7.40 23.48
N TYR A 274 12.30 8.19 24.26
CA TYR A 274 11.96 7.87 25.65
C TYR A 274 11.15 6.57 25.77
N ALA A 275 10.17 6.37 24.89
CA ALA A 275 9.33 5.16 24.84
C ALA A 275 10.03 3.94 24.22
N LYS A 276 11.23 4.12 23.62
CA LYS A 276 11.98 3.11 22.86
C LYS A 276 11.24 2.55 21.64
N THR A 277 10.27 3.29 21.12
CA THR A 277 9.53 2.99 19.87
C THR A 277 10.37 3.37 18.67
N LYS A 278 10.55 2.46 17.71
CA LYS A 278 11.33 2.75 16.51
C LYS A 278 10.57 3.73 15.60
N TYR A 279 11.30 4.59 14.92
CA TYR A 279 10.80 5.43 13.82
C TYR A 279 11.88 5.54 12.74
N SER A 280 11.46 5.97 11.56
CA SER A 280 12.37 6.27 10.45
C SER A 280 12.92 7.71 10.53
N PRO A 281 14.25 7.89 10.40
CA PRO A 281 14.86 9.21 10.27
C PRO A 281 14.84 9.72 8.82
N ALA A 282 14.19 9.03 7.87
CA ALA A 282 14.29 9.32 6.43
C ALA A 282 13.82 10.73 6.02
N ILE A 283 13.04 11.41 6.87
CA ILE A 283 12.69 12.83 6.70
C ILE A 283 13.94 13.73 6.63
N TYR A 284 15.04 13.30 7.25
CA TYR A 284 16.32 14.01 7.24
C TYR A 284 17.21 13.65 6.06
N ASP A 285 16.94 12.55 5.37
CA ASP A 285 17.79 12.07 4.29
C ASP A 285 17.62 12.94 3.03
N PRO A 286 18.70 13.15 2.26
CA PRO A 286 18.62 13.85 0.99
C PRO A 286 17.78 13.06 -0.03
N ILE A 287 17.12 13.79 -0.93
CA ILE A 287 16.43 13.25 -2.10
C ILE A 287 17.40 13.31 -3.27
N VAL A 288 17.68 12.15 -3.88
CA VAL A 288 18.68 12.01 -4.94
C VAL A 288 18.00 11.83 -6.29
N ARG A 289 18.23 12.76 -7.22
CA ARG A 289 17.84 12.65 -8.62
C ARG A 289 19.07 12.68 -9.51
N VAL A 290 18.97 12.07 -10.69
CA VAL A 290 20.06 12.04 -11.66
C VAL A 290 19.52 12.47 -13.01
N THR A 291 20.13 13.49 -13.59
CA THR A 291 19.87 13.96 -14.95
C THR A 291 21.06 13.60 -15.84
N ARG A 292 20.80 13.49 -17.14
CA ARG A 292 21.83 13.20 -18.15
C ARG A 292 21.82 14.31 -19.20
N ASP A 293 22.99 14.86 -19.46
CA ASP A 293 23.24 15.72 -20.61
C ASP A 293 24.36 15.09 -21.44
N SER A 294 24.02 14.66 -22.67
CA SER A 294 24.95 13.96 -23.56
C SER A 294 25.56 12.71 -22.88
N GLU A 295 26.87 12.65 -22.67
CA GLU A 295 27.56 11.54 -21.98
C GLU A 295 27.83 11.82 -20.49
N GLN A 296 27.34 12.95 -19.97
CA GLN A 296 27.57 13.40 -18.60
C GLN A 296 26.34 13.19 -17.73
N TYR A 297 26.58 12.75 -16.50
CA TYR A 297 25.55 12.51 -15.49
C TYR A 297 25.68 13.54 -14.38
N PHE A 298 24.58 14.16 -13.99
CA PHE A 298 24.52 15.16 -12.93
C PHE A 298 23.65 14.66 -11.79
N VAL A 299 24.16 14.76 -10.56
CA VAL A 299 23.40 14.44 -9.35
C VAL A 299 22.77 15.71 -8.81
N GLU A 300 21.45 15.68 -8.69
CA GLU A 300 20.64 16.74 -8.10
C GLU A 300 20.14 16.30 -6.73
N LEU A 301 20.46 17.10 -5.71
CA LEU A 301 20.11 16.82 -4.32
C LEU A 301 19.16 17.88 -3.78
N THR A 302 18.08 17.45 -3.13
CA THR A 302 17.15 18.31 -2.40
C THR A 302 16.86 17.73 -1.02
N THR A 303 16.28 18.54 -0.13
CA THR A 303 15.86 18.11 1.20
C THR A 303 14.33 18.00 1.25
N GLU A 304 13.82 17.16 2.14
CA GLU A 304 12.38 17.04 2.38
C GLU A 304 11.86 18.14 3.32
N ILE A 305 12.70 18.58 4.25
CA ILE A 305 12.45 19.68 5.18
C ILE A 305 13.48 20.79 5.02
N SER A 306 13.14 21.99 5.49
CA SER A 306 14.05 23.14 5.51
C SER A 306 15.12 23.02 6.60
N GLY A 307 16.15 23.88 6.52
CA GLY A 307 17.19 23.98 7.55
C GLY A 307 18.21 22.83 7.59
N LEU A 308 18.34 22.09 6.49
CA LEU A 308 19.35 21.05 6.32
C LEU A 308 20.36 21.46 5.25
N ASP A 309 21.64 21.30 5.57
CA ASP A 309 22.74 21.43 4.61
C ASP A 309 23.15 20.03 4.12
N ILE A 310 23.54 19.91 2.86
CA ILE A 310 23.96 18.64 2.24
C ILE A 310 25.46 18.70 1.94
N TYR A 311 26.18 17.64 2.30
CA TYR A 311 27.60 17.46 2.01
C TYR A 311 27.84 16.15 1.28
N THR A 312 28.77 16.16 0.31
CA THR A 312 29.00 15.05 -0.61
C THR A 312 30.47 14.73 -0.80
N SER A 313 30.76 13.50 -1.24
CA SER A 313 32.08 13.11 -1.73
C SER A 313 31.97 12.07 -2.84
N PHE A 314 32.96 12.02 -3.73
CA PHE A 314 33.13 11.00 -4.78
C PHE A 314 34.40 10.15 -4.59
N ASP A 315 35.22 10.49 -3.60
CA ASP A 315 36.52 9.86 -3.29
C ASP A 315 36.41 8.78 -2.20
N SER A 316 35.18 8.37 -1.86
CA SER A 316 34.87 7.41 -0.79
C SER A 316 35.19 7.88 0.64
N SER A 317 35.54 9.16 0.86
CA SER A 317 35.58 9.76 2.19
C SER A 317 34.16 9.94 2.76
N THR A 318 33.99 9.92 4.08
CA THR A 318 32.72 10.33 4.69
C THR A 318 32.71 11.86 4.79
N PRO A 319 31.86 12.57 4.02
CA PRO A 319 31.84 14.03 4.06
C PRO A 319 31.35 14.54 5.42
N ASP A 320 31.93 15.64 5.88
CA ASP A 320 31.54 16.36 7.09
C ASP A 320 31.15 17.81 6.76
N ASN A 321 30.84 18.61 7.79
CA ASN A 321 30.44 20.01 7.64
C ASN A 321 31.56 20.96 7.17
N PHE A 322 32.80 20.49 6.99
CA PHE A 322 33.90 21.26 6.42
C PHE A 322 34.06 21.07 4.91
N TYR A 323 33.33 20.12 4.31
CA TYR A 323 33.25 19.99 2.85
C TYR A 323 32.49 21.18 2.24
N PRO A 324 32.68 21.47 0.94
CA PRO A 324 31.85 22.45 0.26
C PRO A 324 30.37 22.05 0.36
N ARG A 325 29.56 22.94 0.92
CA ARG A 325 28.10 22.76 0.96
C ARG A 325 27.57 22.61 -0.47
N TYR A 326 26.73 21.60 -0.69
CA TYR A 326 26.04 21.41 -1.96
C TYR A 326 25.17 22.63 -2.29
N ALA A 327 25.37 23.20 -3.47
CA ALA A 327 24.65 24.40 -3.91
C ALA A 327 24.07 24.29 -5.34
N LYS A 328 24.56 23.34 -6.14
CA LYS A 328 24.16 23.14 -7.54
C LYS A 328 24.39 21.68 -7.95
N PRO A 329 23.73 21.20 -9.03
CA PRO A 329 23.94 19.85 -9.54
C PRO A 329 25.42 19.51 -9.72
N GLN A 330 25.82 18.33 -9.27
CA GLN A 330 27.21 17.88 -9.31
C GLN A 330 27.41 16.90 -10.46
N LEU A 331 28.36 17.22 -11.35
CA LEU A 331 28.83 16.29 -12.37
C LEU A 331 29.46 15.07 -11.70
N ILE A 332 29.04 13.86 -12.08
CA ILE A 332 29.69 12.62 -11.65
C ILE A 332 31.07 12.54 -12.30
N PRO A 333 32.18 12.50 -11.53
CA PRO A 333 33.51 12.35 -12.09
C PRO A 333 33.66 11.01 -12.84
N LYS A 334 34.43 11.01 -13.92
CA LYS A 334 34.59 9.84 -14.81
C LYS A 334 35.02 8.57 -14.08
N ASP A 335 35.92 8.71 -13.12
CA ASP A 335 36.53 7.58 -12.39
C ASP A 335 35.90 7.37 -10.99
N ALA A 336 34.81 8.07 -10.67
CA ALA A 336 34.12 7.89 -9.40
C ALA A 336 33.40 6.54 -9.36
N VAL A 337 33.60 5.80 -8.27
CA VAL A 337 32.93 4.50 -8.03
C VAL A 337 31.74 4.60 -7.09
N MET A 338 31.76 5.60 -6.21
CA MET A 338 30.77 5.79 -5.15
C MET A 338 30.54 7.27 -4.92
N MET A 339 29.30 7.64 -4.62
CA MET A 339 28.96 8.92 -4.03
C MET A 339 28.51 8.70 -2.59
N ARG A 340 29.08 9.47 -1.66
CA ARG A 340 28.57 9.56 -0.28
C ARG A 340 27.86 10.88 -0.07
N ILE A 341 26.74 10.83 0.64
CA ILE A 341 25.86 11.98 0.87
C ILE A 341 25.38 11.94 2.31
N ILE A 342 25.42 13.08 3.00
CA ILE A 342 24.91 13.23 4.36
C ILE A 342 24.30 14.62 4.53
N THR A 343 23.29 14.71 5.39
CA THR A 343 22.67 15.98 5.78
C THR A 343 23.04 16.36 7.21
N TYR A 344 23.24 17.65 7.41
CA TYR A 344 23.54 18.26 8.70
C TYR A 344 22.50 19.31 9.03
N ARG A 345 22.27 19.52 10.33
CA ARG A 345 21.59 20.69 10.88
C ARG A 345 22.58 21.46 11.74
N GLY A 346 23.03 22.62 11.25
CA GLY A 346 24.20 23.29 11.83
C GLY A 346 25.40 22.35 11.79
N ASP A 347 26.06 22.15 12.93
CA ASP A 347 27.26 21.31 13.04
C ASP A 347 26.95 19.83 13.38
N THR A 348 25.67 19.43 13.42
CA THR A 348 25.27 18.07 13.82
C THR A 348 24.81 17.25 12.60
N PRO A 349 25.41 16.06 12.33
CA PRO A 349 24.89 15.13 11.33
C PRO A 349 23.54 14.60 11.80
N ILE A 350 22.51 14.67 10.93
CA ILE A 350 21.14 14.30 11.30
C ILE A 350 20.49 13.30 10.33
N GLY A 351 20.84 13.33 9.05
CA GLY A 351 20.44 12.28 8.11
C GLY A 351 21.37 11.07 8.16
N ARG A 352 20.91 9.98 7.55
CA ARG A 352 21.74 8.79 7.34
C ARG A 352 22.82 9.08 6.30
N LEU A 353 23.98 8.45 6.45
CA LEU A 353 25.00 8.45 5.42
C LEU A 353 24.55 7.56 4.26
N LEU A 354 24.18 8.16 3.13
CA LEU A 354 23.91 7.42 1.90
C LEU A 354 25.25 7.11 1.23
N SER A 355 25.45 5.85 0.86
CA SER A 355 26.59 5.38 0.07
C SER A 355 26.06 4.72 -1.19
N ILE A 356 26.08 5.45 -2.31
CA ILE A 356 25.43 5.02 -3.55
C ILE A 356 26.51 4.70 -4.59
N PRO A 357 26.57 3.46 -5.11
CA PRO A 357 27.42 3.15 -6.25
C PRO A 357 27.08 4.04 -7.44
N VAL A 358 28.08 4.53 -8.16
CA VAL A 358 27.87 5.40 -9.33
C VAL A 358 27.07 4.69 -10.42
N GLU A 359 27.23 3.39 -10.58
CA GLU A 359 26.43 2.60 -11.52
C GLU A 359 24.94 2.58 -11.14
N ASP A 360 24.60 2.63 -9.85
CA ASP A 360 23.22 2.72 -9.41
C ASP A 360 22.68 4.15 -9.53
N LEU A 361 23.52 5.18 -9.45
CA LEU A 361 23.14 6.55 -9.80
C LEU A 361 22.79 6.66 -11.29
N LYS A 362 23.64 6.12 -12.19
CA LYS A 362 23.41 6.17 -13.64
C LYS A 362 22.11 5.49 -14.08
N LYS A 363 21.70 4.42 -13.38
CA LYS A 363 20.40 3.74 -13.62
C LYS A 363 19.18 4.59 -13.25
N ARG A 364 19.35 5.70 -12.51
CA ARG A 364 18.26 6.58 -12.07
C ARG A 364 17.89 7.67 -13.07
N VAL A 365 18.59 7.76 -14.20
CA VAL A 365 18.25 8.73 -15.26
C VAL A 365 16.81 8.50 -15.69
N ARG A 366 16.00 9.55 -15.58
CA ARG A 366 14.62 9.60 -16.03
C ARG A 366 14.48 10.52 -17.22
#